data_AF-A0A673JXW6-F1
#
_entry.id   AF-A0A673JXW6-F1
#
_cell.length_a   1.000
_cell.length_b   1.000
_cell.length_c   1.000
_cell.angle_alpha   90.00
_cell.angle_beta   90.00
_cell.angle_gamma   90.00
#
_symmetry.space_group_name_H-M   'P 1'
#
loop_
_entity.id
_entity.type
_entity.pdbx_description
1 polymer ?
#
loop_
_entity_poly.entity_id
_entity_poly.type
_entity_poly.pdbx_seq_one_letter_code
_entity_poly.pdbx_strand_id
1 'polypeptide(L)' 'MESIFHEKQEGSLCAQHCLNNLLQGEYFSPVELSAIAQQLDEEERVTSREISTKISPFIPKHDA' A
#
# COMPACT_ATOMS: atom_id res chain seq x y z
N MET A 1 8.05 -10.79 34.03
CA MET A 1 7.15 -11.05 32.90
C MET A 1 7.44 -9.98 31.88
N GLU A 2 7.92 -10.34 30.70
CA GLU A 2 7.86 -9.42 29.56
C GLU A 2 6.38 -9.18 29.25
N SER A 3 5.97 -7.92 29.21
CA SER A 3 4.63 -7.54 28.81
C SER A 3 4.52 -7.68 27.29
N ILE A 4 3.56 -8.47 26.81
CA ILE A 4 3.22 -8.51 25.38
C ILE A 4 2.50 -7.20 25.03
N PHE A 5 2.98 -6.52 23.99
CA PHE A 5 2.31 -5.35 23.46
C PHE A 5 1.08 -5.79 22.67
N HIS A 6 -0.08 -5.25 23.04
CA HIS A 6 -1.32 -5.46 22.30
C HIS A 6 -2.11 -4.15 22.16
N GLU A 7 -2.14 -3.64 20.94
CA GLU A 7 -3.00 -2.55 20.51
C GLU A 7 -4.34 -3.13 20.02
N LYS A 8 -5.41 -2.84 20.76
CA LYS A 8 -6.76 -3.27 20.42
C LYS A 8 -7.26 -2.49 19.21
N GLN A 9 -7.84 -3.19 18.23
CA GLN A 9 -8.42 -2.55 17.07
C GLN A 9 -9.67 -1.75 17.42
N GLU A 10 -9.69 -0.48 16.99
CA GLU A 10 -10.83 0.42 17.07
C GLU A 10 -11.17 0.94 15.67
N GLY A 11 -12.45 0.86 15.28
CA GLY A 11 -12.88 1.23 13.92
C GLY A 11 -12.26 0.36 12.81
N SER A 12 -12.06 0.96 11.64
CA SER A 12 -11.57 0.29 10.42
C SER A 12 -10.06 0.49 10.20
N LEU A 13 -9.26 0.48 11.27
CA LEU A 13 -7.81 0.71 11.23
C LEU A 13 -6.98 -0.59 11.32
N CYS A 14 -7.45 -1.67 10.69
CA CYS A 14 -6.85 -3.00 10.84
C CYS A 14 -5.36 -3.06 10.46
N ALA A 15 -4.93 -2.31 9.44
CA ALA A 15 -3.53 -2.28 9.00
C ALA A 15 -2.59 -1.75 10.09
N GLN A 16 -2.97 -0.66 10.77
CA GLN A 16 -2.23 -0.09 11.89
C GLN A 16 -2.05 -1.12 13.00
N HIS A 17 -3.17 -1.61 13.53
CA HIS A 17 -3.12 -2.49 14.69
C HIS A 17 -2.45 -3.83 14.37
N CYS A 18 -2.59 -4.34 13.15
CA CYS A 18 -1.86 -5.53 12.71
C CYS A 18 -0.35 -5.33 12.78
N LEU A 19 0.16 -4.24 12.20
CA LEU A 19 1.60 -3.96 12.13
C LEU A 19 2.18 -3.63 13.50
N ASN A 20 1.49 -2.82 14.30
CA ASN A 20 1.94 -2.44 15.63
C ASN A 20 1.95 -3.63 16.59
N ASN A 21 0.93 -4.51 16.51
CA ASN A 21 0.92 -5.77 17.25
C ASN A 21 2.05 -6.70 16.80
N LEU A 22 2.28 -6.83 15.49
CA LEU A 22 3.36 -7.66 14.96
C LEU A 22 4.75 -7.19 15.44
N LEU A 23 4.99 -5.88 15.40
CA LEU A 23 6.26 -5.27 15.79
C LEU A 23 6.38 -5.03 17.31
N GLN A 24 5.34 -5.36 18.07
CA GLN A 24 5.28 -5.20 19.53
C GLN A 24 5.53 -3.74 19.98
N GLY A 25 4.96 -2.76 19.26
CA GLY A 25 5.02 -1.35 19.61
C GLY A 25 4.23 -0.44 18.68
N GLU A 26 4.11 0.83 19.04
CA GLU A 26 3.42 1.87 18.24
C GLU A 26 4.33 2.41 17.14
N TYR A 27 4.48 1.66 16.05
CA TYR A 27 5.37 2.00 14.93
C TYR A 27 4.68 2.79 13.82
N PHE A 28 3.38 2.57 13.64
CA PHE A 28 2.61 3.15 12.55
C PHE A 28 1.35 3.84 13.08
N SER A 29 1.02 4.97 12.45
CA SER A 29 -0.24 5.69 12.59
C SER A 29 -1.08 5.60 11.30
N PRO A 30 -2.38 5.95 11.33
CA PRO A 30 -3.21 5.94 10.12
C PRO A 30 -2.68 6.86 9.02
N VAL A 31 -2.10 8.01 9.42
CA VAL A 31 -1.57 9.02 8.49
C VAL A 31 -0.33 8.50 7.78
N GLU A 32 0.57 7.84 8.51
CA GLU A 32 1.78 7.23 7.92
C GLU A 32 1.41 6.12 6.94
N LEU A 33 0.45 5.25 7.30
CA LEU A 33 -0.04 4.22 6.39
C LEU A 33 -0.73 4.79 5.15
N SER A 34 -1.46 5.90 5.30
CA SER A 34 -2.03 6.61 4.15
C SER A 34 -0.96 7.20 3.23
N ALA A 35 0.15 7.70 3.77
CA ALA A 35 1.25 8.21 2.97
C ALA A 35 1.97 7.08 2.22
N ILE A 36 2.19 5.94 2.87
CA ILE A 36 2.76 4.73 2.23
C ILE A 36 1.84 4.25 1.11
N ALA A 37 0.51 4.21 1.34
CA ALA A 37 -0.45 3.82 0.31
C ALA A 37 -0.37 4.74 -0.93
N GLN A 38 -0.31 6.06 -0.72
CA GLN A 38 -0.18 7.02 -1.83
C GLN A 38 1.13 6.86 -2.61
N GLN A 39 2.22 6.53 -1.94
CA GLN A 39 3.51 6.25 -2.60
C GLN A 39 3.40 5.01 -3.49
N LEU A 40 2.82 3.93 -2.97
CA LEU A 40 2.60 2.69 -3.74
C LEU A 40 1.69 2.94 -4.95
N ASP A 41 0.60 3.70 -4.79
CA ASP A 41 -0.29 4.05 -5.89
C ASP A 41 0.44 4.82 -7.01
N GLU A 42 1.33 5.74 -6.63
CA GLU A 42 2.13 6.51 -7.60
C GLU A 42 3.15 5.62 -8.33
N GLU A 43 3.82 4.72 -7.61
CA GLU A 43 4.74 3.73 -8.19
C GLU A 43 4.02 2.79 -9.18
N GLU A 44 2.84 2.30 -8.80
CA GLU A 44 1.99 1.50 -9.68
C GLU A 44 1.54 2.30 -10.91
N ARG A 45 1.22 3.59 -10.74
CA ARG A 45 0.83 4.48 -11.84
C ARG A 45 1.97 4.69 -12.83
N VAL A 46 3.20 4.90 -12.35
CA VAL A 46 4.39 5.04 -13.20
C VAL A 46 4.62 3.74 -13.96
N THR A 47 4.63 2.61 -13.26
CA THR A 47 4.81 1.28 -13.85
C THR A 47 3.77 1.00 -14.93
N SER A 48 2.50 1.31 -14.66
CA SER A 48 1.39 1.15 -15.61
C SER A 48 1.58 2.00 -16.88
N ARG A 49 2.06 3.25 -16.73
CA ARG A 49 2.37 4.12 -17.89
C ARG A 49 3.53 3.58 -18.71
N GLU A 50 4.56 3.06 -18.06
CA GLU A 50 5.68 2.43 -18.76
C GLU A 50 5.24 1.20 -19.54
N ILE A 51 4.43 0.33 -18.92
CA ILE A 51 3.87 -0.85 -19.57
C ILE A 51 3.03 -0.42 -20.76
N SER A 52 2.12 0.55 -20.60
CA SER A 52 1.30 1.10 -21.69
C SER A 52 2.15 1.60 -22.87
N THR A 53 3.23 2.34 -22.59
CA THR A 53 4.15 2.83 -23.62
C THR A 53 4.87 1.69 -24.34
N LYS A 54 5.27 0.64 -23.60
CA LYS A 54 5.96 -0.53 -24.16
C LYS A 54 5.03 -1.43 -24.99
N ILE A 55 3.74 -1.54 -24.63
CA ILE A 55 2.77 -2.38 -25.35
C ILE A 55 2.13 -1.67 -26.54
N SER A 56 2.03 -0.34 -26.53
CA SER A 56 1.37 0.45 -27.59
C SER A 56 1.81 0.11 -29.02
N PRO A 57 3.09 -0.18 -29.33
CA PRO A 57 3.52 -0.56 -30.68
C PRO A 57 3.03 -1.94 -31.14
N PHE A 58 2.58 -2.79 -30.21
CA PHE A 58 2.17 -4.17 -30.46
C PHE A 58 0.66 -4.36 -30.48
N ILE A 59 -0.12 -3.31 -30.18
CA ILE A 59 -1.58 -3.36 -30.29
C ILE A 59 -1.96 -3.21 -31.78
N PRO A 60 -2.61 -4.22 -32.40
CA PRO A 60 -3.06 -4.11 -33.79
C PRO A 60 -3.99 -2.92 -33.92
N LYS A 61 -3.68 -1.98 -34.82
CA LYS A 61 -4.65 -0.96 -35.22
C LYS A 61 -5.76 -1.68 -35.96
N HIS A 62 -6.95 -1.74 -35.36
CA HIS A 62 -8.12 -2.22 -36.06
C HIS A 62 -8.52 -1.11 -37.03
N ASP A 63 -8.02 -1.17 -38.26
CA ASP A 63 -8.45 -0.29 -39.34
C ASP A 63 -9.94 -0.57 -39.58
N ALA A 64 -10.77 0.44 -39.29
CA ALA A 64 -12.22 0.41 -39.50
C ALA A 64 -12.55 0.89 -40.92
#